data_AF-A0AAX0S5L7-F1
#
_entry.id   AF-A0AAX0S5L7-F1
#
_cell.length_a   1.000
_cell.length_b   1.000
_cell.length_c   1.000
_cell.angle_alpha   90.00
_cell.angle_beta   90.00
_cell.angle_gamma   90.00
#
_symmetry.space_group_name_H-M   'P 1'
#
loop_
_entity.id
_entity.type
_entity.pdbx_description
1 polymer ?
#
loop_
_entity_poly.entity_id
_entity_poly.type
_entity_poly.pdbx_seq_one_letter_code
_entity_poly.pdbx_strand_id
1 'polypeptide(L)'
;MYLKISSCLKVLSSGLSKMASDLRLLSSGPRVGFAEINLPAVQPSSSIMPGEINPCIPEMMMQVCFDVYGNDQAITFAVDRGELDLNIWEPIILKNIFDSFSILTNCITLFTEKCLNGIKANKTVCLKNAENSLSLSVVISFYIRVSSS
;
A
#
# COMPACT_ATOMS: atom_id res chain seq x y z
N MET A 1 -8.51 6.00 -25.85
CA MET A 1 -9.11 5.01 -24.92
C MET A 1 -8.07 4.42 -23.98
N TYR A 2 -6.97 3.87 -24.50
CA TYR A 2 -5.91 3.20 -23.73
C TYR A 2 -5.36 3.99 -22.54
N LEU A 3 -5.04 5.28 -22.70
CA LEU A 3 -4.56 6.14 -21.61
C LEU A 3 -5.52 6.24 -20.43
N LYS A 4 -6.84 6.25 -20.68
CA LYS A 4 -7.84 6.33 -19.61
C LYS A 4 -7.83 5.05 -18.77
N ILE A 5 -7.76 3.90 -19.43
CA ILE A 5 -7.69 2.59 -18.76
C ILE A 5 -6.40 2.50 -17.93
N SER A 6 -5.26 2.85 -18.54
CA SER A 6 -3.96 2.86 -17.87
C SER A 6 -3.94 3.78 -16.64
N SER A 7 -4.49 5.00 -16.77
CA SER A 7 -4.60 5.95 -15.68
C SER A 7 -5.47 5.43 -14.53
N CYS A 8 -6.60 4.77 -14.82
CA CYS A 8 -7.43 4.13 -13.79
C CYS A 8 -6.65 3.06 -13.01
N LEU A 9 -5.86 2.22 -13.70
CA LEU A 9 -5.02 1.22 -13.06
C LEU A 9 -3.93 1.88 -12.19
N LYS A 10 -3.26 2.92 -12.69
CA LYS A 10 -2.28 3.69 -11.91
C LYS A 10 -2.89 4.31 -10.64
N VAL A 11 -4.09 4.87 -10.73
CA VAL A 11 -4.77 5.46 -9.56
C VAL A 11 -5.06 4.37 -8.51
N LEU A 12 -5.57 3.21 -8.95
CA LEU A 12 -5.77 2.06 -8.07
C LEU A 12 -4.47 1.62 -7.41
N SER A 13 -3.40 1.45 -8.19
CA SER A 13 -2.06 1.09 -7.70
C SER A 13 -1.51 2.12 -6.71
N SER A 14 -1.77 3.41 -6.91
CA SER A 14 -1.35 4.47 -5.99
C SER A 14 -1.99 4.32 -4.61
N GLY A 15 -3.30 4.02 -4.57
CA GLY A 15 -4.01 3.72 -3.33
C GLY A 15 -3.48 2.46 -2.65
N LEU A 16 -3.28 1.38 -3.41
CA LEU A 16 -2.74 0.10 -2.91
C LEU A 16 -1.32 0.25 -2.35
N SER A 17 -0.43 0.94 -3.07
CA SER A 17 0.95 1.19 -2.65
C SER A 17 0.99 2.00 -1.35
N LYS A 18 0.12 3.01 -1.20
CA LYS A 18 0.02 3.80 0.03
C LYS A 18 -0.44 2.93 1.20
N MET A 19 -1.51 2.15 1.02
CA MET A 19 -1.98 1.23 2.06
C MET A 19 -0.91 0.23 2.48
N ALA A 20 -0.21 -0.37 1.52
CA ALA A 20 0.89 -1.29 1.81
C ALA A 20 2.02 -0.60 2.59
N SER A 21 2.39 0.63 2.22
CA SER A 21 3.40 1.42 2.94
C SER A 21 2.98 1.70 4.39
N ASP A 22 1.72 2.09 4.61
CA ASP A 22 1.21 2.33 5.96
C ASP A 22 1.26 1.06 6.81
N LEU A 23 0.83 -0.08 6.26
CA LEU A 23 0.88 -1.35 6.97
C LEU A 23 2.31 -1.72 7.38
N ARG A 24 3.30 -1.49 6.51
CA ARG A 24 4.73 -1.72 6.84
C ARG A 24 5.20 -0.83 7.99
N LEU A 25 4.80 0.44 7.98
CA LEU A 25 5.16 1.37 9.05
C LEU A 25 4.49 1.00 10.36
N LEU A 26 3.17 0.79 10.36
CA LEU A 26 2.40 0.43 11.55
C LEU A 26 2.86 -0.92 12.16
N SER A 27 3.34 -1.84 11.33
CA SER A 27 3.88 -3.13 11.78
C SER A 27 5.37 -3.12 12.11
N SER A 28 6.07 -1.98 11.94
CA SER A 28 7.51 -1.89 12.25
C SER A 28 7.76 -2.14 13.73
N GLY A 29 8.75 -2.97 14.06
CA GLY A 29 8.97 -3.45 15.42
C GLY A 29 9.85 -4.70 15.44
N PRO A 30 9.87 -5.49 16.54
CA PRO A 30 8.95 -5.44 17.68
C PRO A 30 9.37 -4.53 18.84
N ARG A 31 10.63 -4.07 18.88
CA ARG A 31 11.15 -3.21 19.97
C ARG A 31 11.40 -1.77 19.56
N VAL A 32 11.74 -1.55 18.29
CA VAL A 32 12.05 -0.23 17.72
C VAL A 32 11.16 -0.06 16.50
N GLY A 33 10.21 0.87 16.55
CA GLY A 33 9.18 1.06 15.53
C GLY A 33 7.83 1.47 16.14
N PHE A 34 6.77 1.46 15.33
CA PHE A 34 5.41 1.79 15.79
C PHE A 34 4.75 0.63 16.55
N ALA A 35 4.88 -0.60 16.02
CA ALA A 35 4.31 -1.84 16.58
C ALA A 35 2.81 -1.74 16.96
N GLU A 36 2.04 -0.92 16.23
CA GLU A 36 0.61 -0.69 16.46
C GLU A 36 -0.26 -1.81 15.92
N ILE A 37 0.22 -2.51 14.89
CA ILE A 37 -0.43 -3.69 14.34
C ILE A 37 0.56 -4.85 14.19
N ASN A 38 0.02 -6.06 14.23
CA ASN A 38 0.73 -7.29 13.92
C ASN A 38 0.18 -7.84 12.61
N LEU A 39 1.08 -8.03 11.65
CA LEU A 39 0.76 -8.69 10.38
C LEU A 39 0.98 -10.20 10.48
N PRO A 40 0.29 -11.01 9.66
CA PRO A 40 0.51 -12.45 9.60
C PRO A 40 1.95 -12.81 9.23
N ALA A 41 2.54 -13.79 9.93
CA ALA A 41 3.83 -14.36 9.56
C ALA A 41 3.66 -15.34 8.40
N VAL A 42 3.98 -14.89 7.18
CA VAL A 42 3.78 -15.70 5.96
C VAL A 42 5.03 -16.53 5.62
N GLN A 43 6.20 -16.11 6.11
CA GLN A 43 7.44 -16.85 6.02
C GLN A 43 8.27 -16.62 7.29
N PRO A 44 9.08 -17.60 7.73
CA PRO A 44 10.05 -17.37 8.77
C PRO A 44 11.00 -16.26 8.31
N SER A 45 11.27 -15.30 9.20
CA SER A 45 12.39 -14.38 9.00
C SER A 45 13.72 -15.15 9.18
N SER A 46 14.84 -14.44 9.31
CA SER A 46 16.13 -15.11 9.44
C SER A 46 16.16 -16.10 10.61
N SER A 47 16.88 -17.22 10.44
CA SER A 47 17.10 -18.20 11.52
C SER A 47 17.89 -17.64 12.71
N ILE A 48 18.43 -16.42 12.59
CA ILE A 48 19.27 -15.75 13.57
C ILE A 48 18.45 -14.83 14.48
N MET A 49 17.34 -14.25 14.02
CA MET A 49 16.56 -13.25 14.76
C MET A 49 15.17 -13.78 15.16
N PRO A 50 15.05 -14.42 16.34
CA PRO A 50 13.78 -14.95 16.80
C PRO A 50 12.76 -13.83 17.05
N GLY A 51 11.59 -13.95 16.41
CA GLY A 51 10.45 -13.04 16.57
C GLY A 51 10.42 -11.85 15.59
N GLU A 52 11.41 -11.72 14.71
CA GLU A 52 11.34 -10.79 13.58
C GLU A 52 10.33 -11.32 12.55
N ILE A 53 9.42 -10.47 12.07
CA ILE A 53 8.44 -10.83 11.02
C ILE A 53 8.49 -9.73 9.96
N ASN A 54 8.90 -10.10 8.75
CA ASN A 54 8.99 -9.15 7.65
C ASN A 54 7.64 -8.98 6.96
N PRO A 55 7.23 -7.74 6.61
CA PRO A 55 5.96 -7.45 5.97
C PRO A 55 6.02 -7.73 4.45
N CYS A 56 6.36 -8.96 4.08
CA CYS A 56 6.70 -9.31 2.69
C CYS A 56 5.50 -9.24 1.74
N ILE A 57 4.29 -9.44 2.24
CA ILE A 57 3.07 -9.31 1.43
C ILE A 57 2.79 -7.84 1.07
N PRO A 58 2.82 -6.88 2.02
CA PRO A 58 2.87 -5.45 1.69
C PRO A 58 4.03 -5.05 0.75
N GLU A 59 5.23 -5.61 0.94
CA GLU A 59 6.37 -5.32 0.06
C GLU A 59 6.15 -5.79 -1.37
N MET A 60 5.57 -6.98 -1.53
CA MET A 60 5.17 -7.52 -2.83
C MET A 60 4.10 -6.64 -3.48
N MET A 61 3.11 -6.16 -2.73
CA MET A 61 2.11 -5.21 -3.25
C MET A 61 2.76 -3.91 -3.76
N MET A 62 3.74 -3.36 -3.03
CA MET A 62 4.47 -2.18 -3.49
C MET A 62 5.25 -2.43 -4.78
N GLN A 63 5.95 -3.57 -4.89
CA GLN A 63 6.69 -3.93 -6.10
C GLN A 63 5.77 -4.02 -7.32
N VAL A 64 4.63 -4.70 -7.17
CA VAL A 64 3.61 -4.79 -8.23
C VAL A 64 3.07 -3.42 -8.62
N CYS A 65 2.85 -2.52 -7.66
CA CYS A 65 2.42 -1.16 -7.95
C CYS A 65 3.48 -0.38 -8.75
N PHE A 66 4.77 -0.59 -8.46
CA PHE A 66 5.86 0.03 -9.22
C PHE A 66 5.91 -0.45 -10.66
N ASP A 67 5.67 -1.75 -10.90
CA ASP A 67 5.58 -2.31 -12.25
C ASP A 67 4.42 -1.67 -13.03
N VAL A 68 3.26 -1.47 -12.39
CA VAL A 68 2.11 -0.79 -13.03
C VAL A 68 2.44 0.66 -13.39
N TYR A 69 3.22 1.38 -12.57
CA TYR A 69 3.68 2.73 -12.91
C TYR A 69 4.61 2.73 -14.13
N GLY A 70 5.52 1.76 -14.21
CA GLY A 70 6.37 1.57 -15.38
C GLY A 70 5.56 1.28 -16.64
N ASN A 71 4.57 0.39 -16.54
CA ASN A 71 3.66 0.06 -17.62
C ASN A 71 2.84 1.28 -18.10
N ASP A 72 2.33 2.10 -17.18
CA ASP A 72 1.60 3.34 -17.52
C ASP A 72 2.48 4.32 -18.31
N GLN A 73 3.75 4.45 -17.93
CA GLN A 73 4.69 5.31 -18.65
C GLN A 73 4.99 4.77 -20.06
N ALA A 74 5.18 3.44 -20.20
CA ALA A 74 5.37 2.81 -21.50
C ALA A 74 4.14 2.98 -22.41
N ILE A 75 2.94 2.81 -21.87
CA ILE A 75 1.67 3.06 -22.60
C ILE A 75 1.57 4.51 -23.03
N THR A 76 1.97 5.44 -22.16
CA THR A 76 1.96 6.89 -22.46
C THR A 76 2.83 7.20 -23.68
N PHE A 77 4.06 6.68 -23.73
CA PHE A 77 4.95 6.87 -24.88
C PHE A 77 4.43 6.18 -26.15
N ALA A 78 3.87 4.98 -26.04
CA ALA A 78 3.33 4.26 -27.20
C ALA A 78 2.12 4.98 -27.82
N VAL A 79 1.28 5.62 -27.01
CA VAL A 79 0.16 6.42 -27.50
C VAL A 79 0.64 7.73 -28.14
N ASP A 80 1.63 8.39 -27.54
CA ASP A 80 2.23 9.63 -28.06
C ASP A 80 2.87 9.46 -29.45
N ARG A 81 3.48 8.29 -29.72
CA ARG A 81 4.17 7.98 -30.99
C ARG A 81 3.26 7.43 -32.10
N GLY A 82 1.96 7.68 -32.05
CA GLY A 82 1.07 7.41 -33.18
C GLY A 82 1.40 8.31 -34.36
N GLU A 83 1.37 7.78 -35.58
CA GLU A 83 1.77 8.49 -36.79
C GLU A 83 0.60 8.58 -37.77
N LEU A 84 0.13 9.81 -38.04
CA LEU A 84 -0.99 10.09 -38.94
C LEU A 84 -2.23 9.25 -38.58
N ASP A 85 -2.67 8.36 -39.49
CA ASP A 85 -3.90 7.59 -39.37
C ASP A 85 -3.73 6.27 -38.60
N LEU A 86 -2.51 5.89 -38.18
CA LEU A 86 -2.24 4.59 -37.57
C LEU A 86 -1.29 4.67 -36.38
N ASN A 87 -1.58 3.89 -35.34
CA ASN A 87 -0.64 3.63 -34.26
C ASN A 87 -0.11 2.20 -34.37
N ILE A 88 1.14 2.03 -34.79
CA ILE A 88 1.80 0.72 -34.90
C ILE A 88 2.23 0.13 -33.55
N TRP A 89 2.14 0.91 -32.47
CA TRP A 89 2.54 0.54 -31.11
C TRP A 89 1.42 -0.10 -30.29
N GLU A 90 0.25 -0.38 -30.89
CA GLU A 90 -0.84 -1.08 -30.21
C GLU A 90 -0.44 -2.40 -29.53
N PRO A 91 0.47 -3.25 -30.07
CA PRO A 91 0.88 -4.47 -29.40
C PRO A 91 1.52 -4.23 -28.02
N ILE A 92 2.37 -3.21 -27.87
CA ILE A 92 3.01 -2.89 -26.59
C ILE A 92 2.01 -2.26 -25.61
N ILE A 93 1.04 -1.47 -26.11
CA ILE A 93 -0.04 -0.91 -25.30
C ILE A 93 -0.87 -2.04 -24.68
N LEU A 94 -1.34 -2.97 -25.50
CA LEU A 94 -2.20 -4.07 -25.05
C LEU A 94 -1.45 -5.00 -24.10
N LYS A 95 -0.20 -5.37 -24.42
CA LYS A 95 0.66 -6.18 -23.54
C LYS A 95 0.75 -5.57 -22.14
N ASN A 96 1.09 -4.29 -22.03
CA ASN A 96 1.26 -3.62 -20.73
C ASN A 96 -0.06 -3.42 -19.97
N ILE A 97 -1.19 -3.25 -20.68
CA ILE A 97 -2.52 -3.21 -20.05
C ILE A 97 -2.86 -4.59 -19.46
N PHE A 98 -2.76 -5.66 -20.25
CA PHE A 98 -3.09 -7.01 -19.79
C PHE A 98 -2.17 -7.50 -18.67
N ASP A 99 -0.87 -7.21 -18.76
CA ASP A 99 0.08 -7.51 -17.70
C ASP A 99 -0.32 -6.82 -16.39
N SER A 100 -0.63 -5.52 -16.45
CA SER A 100 -1.08 -4.75 -15.28
C SER A 100 -2.37 -5.31 -14.67
N PHE A 101 -3.35 -5.72 -15.50
CA PHE A 101 -4.57 -6.37 -15.02
C PHE A 101 -4.28 -7.70 -14.32
N SER A 102 -3.49 -8.57 -14.94
CA SER A 102 -3.19 -9.91 -14.42
C SER A 102 -2.43 -9.83 -13.09
N ILE A 103 -1.36 -9.03 -13.05
CA ILE A 103 -0.51 -8.92 -11.86
C ILE A 103 -1.26 -8.27 -10.69
N LEU A 104 -2.06 -7.22 -10.93
CA LEU A 104 -2.85 -6.59 -9.89
C LEU A 104 -3.93 -7.53 -9.34
N THR A 105 -4.64 -8.26 -10.20
CA THR A 105 -5.70 -9.18 -9.76
C THR A 105 -5.16 -10.26 -8.82
N ASN A 106 -4.05 -10.88 -9.21
CA ASN A 106 -3.40 -11.91 -8.39
C ASN A 106 -2.83 -11.31 -7.09
N CYS A 107 -2.17 -10.16 -7.18
CA CYS A 107 -1.58 -9.47 -6.06
C CYS A 107 -2.63 -9.03 -5.02
N ILE A 108 -3.75 -8.45 -5.44
CA ILE A 108 -4.85 -8.03 -4.55
C ILE A 108 -5.46 -9.22 -3.83
N THR A 109 -5.65 -10.35 -4.52
CA THR A 109 -6.16 -11.59 -3.93
C THR A 109 -5.22 -12.08 -2.82
N LEU A 110 -3.92 -12.21 -3.13
CA LEU A 110 -2.90 -12.62 -2.17
C LEU A 110 -2.76 -11.64 -0.99
N PHE A 111 -2.79 -10.34 -1.27
CA PHE A 111 -2.69 -9.29 -0.26
C PHE A 111 -3.86 -9.37 0.72
N THR A 112 -5.06 -9.63 0.22
CA THR A 112 -6.25 -9.80 1.05
C THR A 112 -6.17 -11.04 1.92
N GLU A 113 -5.88 -12.20 1.31
CA GLU A 113 -5.89 -13.49 1.98
C GLU A 113 -4.73 -13.67 2.97
N LYS A 114 -3.53 -13.20 2.61
CA LYS A 114 -2.29 -13.46 3.37
C LYS A 114 -1.87 -12.31 4.28
N CYS A 115 -2.48 -11.12 4.15
CA CYS A 115 -2.16 -9.97 4.99
C CYS A 115 -3.42 -9.39 5.65
N LEU A 116 -4.34 -8.81 4.85
CA LEU A 116 -5.45 -8.00 5.38
C LEU A 116 -6.36 -8.77 6.36
N ASN A 117 -6.75 -10.00 6.01
CA ASN A 117 -7.65 -10.80 6.84
C ASN A 117 -7.06 -11.19 8.20
N GLY A 118 -5.74 -11.10 8.37
CA GLY A 118 -5.05 -11.52 9.59
C GLY A 118 -4.46 -10.38 10.41
N ILE A 119 -4.74 -9.12 10.06
CA ILE A 119 -4.25 -7.95 10.83
C ILE A 119 -4.82 -7.98 12.24
N LYS A 120 -3.95 -7.80 13.24
CA LYS A 120 -4.36 -7.65 14.64
C LYS A 120 -3.80 -6.35 15.21
N ALA A 121 -4.64 -5.58 15.90
CA ALA A 121 -4.20 -4.36 16.57
C ALA A 121 -3.52 -4.69 17.91
N ASN A 122 -2.41 -4.00 18.20
CA ASN A 122 -1.71 -4.06 19.46
C ASN A 122 -2.29 -3.02 20.43
N LYS A 123 -3.42 -3.36 21.05
CA LYS A 123 -4.22 -2.43 21.88
C LYS A 123 -3.42 -1.76 22.99
N THR A 124 -2.46 -2.46 23.59
CA THR A 124 -1.65 -1.91 24.69
C THR A 124 -0.70 -0.82 24.20
N VAL A 125 -0.04 -1.03 23.05
CA VAL A 125 0.81 -0.02 22.41
C VAL A 125 -0.01 1.16 21.92
N CYS A 126 -1.13 0.91 21.23
CA CYS A 126 -2.01 1.98 20.75
C CYS A 126 -2.54 2.84 21.91
N LEU A 127 -2.98 2.24 23.02
CA LEU A 127 -3.46 2.97 24.19
C LEU A 127 -2.33 3.80 24.82
N LYS A 128 -1.15 3.20 25.01
CA LYS A 128 0.01 3.90 25.54
C LYS A 128 0.41 5.09 24.66
N ASN A 129 0.42 4.94 23.34
CA ASN A 129 0.73 6.03 22.41
C ASN A 129 -0.33 7.13 22.48
N ALA A 130 -1.61 6.76 22.57
CA ALA A 130 -2.70 7.72 22.71
C ALA A 130 -2.60 8.53 24.01
N GLU A 131 -2.37 7.88 25.16
CA GLU A 131 -2.26 8.53 26.47
C GLU A 131 -1.05 9.48 26.57
N ASN A 132 0.04 9.15 25.89
CA ASN A 132 1.24 10.00 25.85
C ASN A 132 1.17 11.12 24.80
N SER A 133 0.10 11.18 24.00
CA SER A 133 -0.03 12.19 22.95
C SER A 133 -0.48 13.54 23.51
N LEU A 134 0.22 14.61 23.11
CA LEU A 134 -0.17 15.99 23.39
C LEU A 134 -1.52 16.36 22.77
N SER A 135 -2.02 15.59 21.80
CA SER A 135 -3.33 15.83 21.17
C SER A 135 -4.51 15.74 22.15
N LEU A 136 -4.36 15.02 23.27
CA LEU A 136 -5.37 14.98 24.35
C LEU A 136 -5.64 16.37 24.94
N SER A 137 -4.66 17.27 24.91
CA SER A 137 -4.80 18.65 25.41
C SER A 137 -5.89 19.45 24.68
N VAL A 138 -6.12 19.17 23.40
CA VAL A 138 -7.15 19.83 22.60
C VAL A 138 -8.55 19.48 23.12
N VAL A 139 -8.78 18.21 23.44
CA VAL A 139 -10.06 17.73 23.99
C VAL A 139 -10.32 18.34 25.37
N ILE A 140 -9.29 18.40 26.21
CA ILE A 140 -9.37 18.99 27.55
C ILE A 140 -9.62 20.50 27.47
N SER A 141 -8.91 21.21 26.57
CA SER A 141 -9.09 22.65 26.37
C SER A 141 -10.52 22.98 25.94
N PHE A 142 -11.12 22.17 25.08
CA PHE A 142 -12.53 22.33 24.69
C PHE A 142 -13.47 22.15 25.89
N TYR A 143 -13.28 21.11 26.71
CA TYR A 143 -14.09 20.87 27.90
C TYR A 143 -14.00 22.00 28.92
N ILE A 144 -12.79 22.49 29.22
CA ILE A 144 -12.58 23.63 30.14
C ILE A 144 -13.24 24.90 29.61
N ARG A 145 -13.19 25.13 28.29
CA ARG A 145 -13.74 26.34 27.67
C ARG A 145 -15.27 26.35 27.63
N VAL A 146 -15.91 25.18 27.49
CA VAL A 146 -17.38 25.05 27.54
C VAL A 146 -17.92 25.11 28.97
N SER A 147 -17.17 24.65 29.98
CA SER A 147 -17.61 24.74 31.38
C SER A 147 -17.43 26.13 32.01
N SER A 148 -16.67 27.01 31.37
CA SER A 148 -16.40 28.39 31.82
C SER A 148 -17.27 29.45 31.12
N SER A 149 -18.22 29.02 30.28
CA SER A 149 -19.22 29.83 29.58
C SER A 149 -20.64 29.38 29.94
#